data_AF-A0A1H8SWI2-F1
#
_entry.id   AF-A0A1H8SWI2-F1
#
_cell.length_a   1.000
_cell.length_b   1.000
_cell.length_c   1.000
_cell.angle_alpha   90.00
_cell.angle_beta   90.00
_cell.angle_gamma   90.00
#
_symmetry.space_group_name_H-M   'P 1'
#
loop_
_entity.id
_entity.type
_entity.pdbx_description
1 polymer ?
#
loop_
_entity_poly.entity_id
_entity_poly.type
_entity_poly.pdbx_seq_one_letter_code
_entity_poly.pdbx_strand_id
1 'polypeptide(L)' 'MSRFISNNMDRNQISLIPSSLEEMISQDNPVRVIDLFADSLDLNQMGFRYATPKAVGRKPYNPAD' A
#
# COMPACT_ATOMS: atom_id res chain seq x y z
N MET A 1 30.42 -9.09 -29.16
CA MET A 1 29.34 -8.69 -28.24
C MET A 1 29.37 -9.66 -27.06
N SER A 2 29.60 -9.16 -25.85
CA SER A 2 29.70 -10.01 -24.65
C SER A 2 28.35 -10.65 -24.32
N ARG A 3 28.39 -11.93 -23.94
CA ARG A 3 27.24 -12.85 -23.78
C ARG A 3 26.66 -12.86 -22.37
N PHE A 4 27.19 -12.01 -21.48
CA PHE A 4 26.89 -12.04 -20.06
C PHE A 4 26.38 -10.68 -19.62
N ILE A 5 25.22 -10.67 -18.97
CA ILE A 5 24.75 -9.51 -18.23
C ILE A 5 25.60 -9.44 -16.96
N SER A 6 26.61 -8.57 -16.95
CA SER A 6 27.32 -8.22 -15.72
C SER A 6 26.42 -7.28 -14.92
N ASN A 7 25.57 -7.84 -14.04
CA ASN A 7 24.80 -7.07 -13.06
C ASN A 7 25.76 -6.46 -12.02
N ASN A 8 26.50 -5.43 -12.43
CA ASN A 8 27.36 -4.65 -11.56
C ASN A 8 26.61 -3.40 -11.11
N MET A 9 25.50 -3.59 -10.41
CA MET A 9 24.81 -2.51 -9.71
C MET A 9 25.63 -2.17 -8.45
N ASP A 10 26.01 -0.91 -8.30
CA ASP A 10 26.69 -0.44 -7.09
C ASP A 10 25.76 -0.63 -5.88
N ARG A 11 26.26 -1.22 -4.79
CA ARG A 11 25.47 -1.44 -3.57
C ARG A 11 24.99 -0.14 -2.93
N ASN A 12 25.62 0.99 -3.26
CA ASN A 12 25.26 2.32 -2.79
C ASN A 12 24.39 3.10 -3.79
N GLN A 13 24.00 2.49 -4.91
CA GLN A 13 23.16 3.14 -5.90
C GLN A 13 21.77 3.41 -5.31
N ILE A 14 21.42 4.69 -5.20
CA ILE A 14 20.11 5.13 -4.70
C ILE A 14 19.06 4.89 -5.79
N SER A 15 17.89 4.40 -5.39
CA SER A 15 16.74 4.32 -6.30
C SER A 15 16.17 5.72 -6.55
N LEU A 16 16.07 6.10 -7.83
CA LEU A 16 15.44 7.37 -8.25
C LEU A 16 13.94 7.41 -7.92
N ILE A 17 13.30 6.25 -7.85
CA ILE A 17 11.90 6.08 -7.48
C ILE A 17 11.86 5.25 -6.20
N PRO A 18 11.44 5.83 -5.06
CA PRO A 18 11.27 5.06 -3.84
C PRO A 18 10.26 3.93 -4.09
N SER A 19 10.60 2.71 -3.68
CA SER A 19 9.64 1.61 -3.64
C SER A 19 8.52 1.96 -2.67
N SER A 20 7.27 1.69 -3.05
CA SER A 20 6.16 1.83 -2.12
C SER A 20 6.23 0.77 -1.02
N LEU A 21 5.59 1.02 0.13
CA LEU A 21 5.49 -0.02 1.18
C LEU A 21 4.81 -1.29 0.65
N GLU A 22 3.85 -1.13 -0.27
CA GLU A 22 3.16 -2.23 -0.93
C GLU A 22 4.12 -3.14 -1.71
N GLU A 23 5.10 -2.55 -2.40
CA GLU A 23 6.14 -3.28 -3.13
C GLU A 23 7.19 -3.91 -2.19
N MET A 24 7.40 -3.32 -1.02
CA MET A 24 8.37 -3.80 -0.04
C MET A 24 7.84 -4.96 0.82
N ILE A 25 6.52 -5.09 0.95
CA ILE A 25 5.87 -6.10 1.77
C ILE A 25 5.43 -7.27 0.89
N SER A 26 6.04 -8.44 1.09
CA SER A 26 5.64 -9.69 0.41
C SER A 26 4.14 -9.98 0.57
N GLN A 27 3.54 -10.61 -0.45
CA GLN A 27 2.14 -11.05 -0.42
C GLN A 27 1.88 -12.07 0.69
N ASP A 28 2.89 -12.90 1.02
CA ASP A 28 2.81 -13.89 2.10
C ASP A 28 3.20 -13.31 3.48
N ASN A 29 3.42 -12.00 3.59
CA ASN A 29 3.80 -11.40 4.86
C ASN A 29 2.60 -11.42 5.83
N PRO A 30 2.77 -11.91 7.08
CA PRO A 30 1.67 -11.98 8.05
C PRO A 30 1.05 -10.61 8.38
N VAL A 31 1.75 -9.50 8.16
CA VAL A 31 1.20 -8.16 8.36
C VAL A 31 -0.04 -7.88 7.50
N ARG A 32 -0.19 -8.56 6.36
CA ARG A 32 -1.35 -8.46 5.46
C ARG A 32 -2.67 -8.85 6.11
N VAL A 33 -2.63 -9.56 7.24
CA VAL A 33 -3.83 -9.83 8.06
C VAL A 33 -4.46 -8.54 8.59
N ILE A 34 -3.69 -7.46 8.78
CA ILE A 34 -4.22 -6.17 9.21
C ILE A 34 -5.11 -5.56 8.13
N ASP A 35 -4.71 -5.64 6.86
CA ASP A 35 -5.50 -5.16 5.73
C ASP A 35 -6.83 -5.93 5.67
N LEU A 36 -6.77 -7.26 5.73
CA LEU A 36 -7.95 -8.13 5.76
C LEU A 36 -8.87 -7.84 6.96
N PHE A 37 -8.28 -7.57 8.13
CA PHE A 37 -9.05 -7.21 9.32
C PHE A 37 -9.78 -5.87 9.11
N ALA A 38 -9.08 -4.84 8.65
CA ALA A 38 -9.65 -3.53 8.41
C ALA A 38 -10.78 -3.58 7.37
N ASP A 39 -10.58 -4.30 6.27
CA ASP A 39 -11.57 -4.49 5.20
C ASP A 39 -12.81 -5.27 5.66
N SER A 40 -12.66 -6.12 6.68
CA SER A 40 -13.79 -6.89 7.24
C SER A 40 -14.72 -6.08 8.14
N LEU A 41 -14.35 -4.86 8.53
CA LEU A 41 -15.12 -4.04 9.47
C LEU A 41 -16.27 -3.31 8.76
N ASP A 42 -17.52 -3.55 9.21
CA ASP A 42 -18.66 -2.72 8.82
C ASP A 42 -18.72 -1.45 9.67
N LEU A 43 -18.13 -0.38 9.14
CA LEU A 43 -18.11 0.92 9.79
C LEU A 43 -19.51 1.52 10.02
N ASN A 44 -20.51 1.16 9.21
CA ASN A 44 -21.88 1.64 9.40
C ASN A 44 -22.52 0.94 10.61
N GLN A 45 -22.37 -0.38 10.73
CA GLN A 45 -22.87 -1.15 11.88
C GLN A 45 -22.18 -0.75 13.19
N MET A 46 -20.91 -0.36 13.12
CA MET A 46 -20.16 0.13 14.28
C MET A 46 -20.58 1.54 14.75
N GLY A 47 -21.48 2.22 14.02
CA GLY A 47 -22.01 3.52 14.42
C GLY A 47 -21.09 4.71 14.13
N PHE A 48 -20.12 4.56 13.22
CA PHE A 48 -19.28 5.69 12.82
C PHE A 48 -20.10 6.76 12.10
N ARG A 49 -20.02 8.00 12.59
CA ARG A 49 -20.79 9.15 12.10
C ARG A 49 -20.62 9.46 10.61
N TYR A 50 -19.45 9.14 10.05
CA TYR A 50 -19.08 9.45 8.66
C TYR A 50 -18.67 8.20 7.87
N ALA A 51 -19.21 7.03 8.23
CA ALA A 51 -18.95 5.78 7.52
C ALA A 51 -19.37 5.82 6.03
N THR A 52 -20.45 6.55 5.73
CA THR A 52 -20.91 6.77 4.35
C THR A 52 -20.47 8.16 3.85
N PRO A 53 -19.65 8.24 2.79
CA PRO A 53 -19.28 9.51 2.17
C PRO A 53 -20.49 10.23 1.54
N LYS A 54 -20.45 11.57 1.53
CA LYS A 54 -21.44 12.36 0.80
C LYS A 54 -21.25 12.20 -0.71
N ALA A 55 -22.35 12.23 -1.46
CA ALA A 55 -22.33 12.15 -2.93
C ALA A 55 -21.58 13.32 -3.60
N VAL A 56 -21.52 14.49 -2.93
CA VAL A 56 -20.87 15.71 -3.44
C VAL A 56 -20.00 16.36 -2.35
N GLY A 57 -18.94 17.05 -2.79
CA GLY A 57 -18.01 17.78 -1.92
C GLY A 57 -16.63 17.13 -1.81
N ARG A 58 -15.81 17.62 -0.86
CA ARG A 58 -14.49 17.05 -0.58
C ARG A 58 -14.65 15.68 0.07
N LYS A 59 -14.13 14.63 -0.57
CA LYS A 59 -14.09 13.28 0.01
C LYS A 59 -13.29 13.30 1.32
N PRO A 60 -13.65 12.46 2.31
CA PRO A 60 -12.80 12.21 3.47
C PRO A 60 -11.40 11.75 3.03
N TYR A 61 -10.40 12.00 3.87
CA TYR A 61 -9.08 11.43 3.66
C TYR A 61 -9.19 9.91 3.75
N ASN A 62 -8.75 9.20 2.70
CA ASN A 62 -8.56 7.77 2.73
C ASN A 62 -7.13 7.52 3.23
N PRO A 63 -6.92 6.92 4.41
CA PRO A 63 -5.58 6.65 4.91
C PRO A 63 -4.78 5.63 4.09
N ALA A 64 -5.43 4.93 3.15
CA ALA A 64 -4.77 4.06 2.17
C ALA A 64 -4.36 4.78 0.86
N ASP A 65 -4.78 6.04 0.64
CA ASP A 65 -4.34 6.89 -0.48
C ASP A 65 -3.10 7.73 -0.08
#